data_AF-A0A9D4PDC1-F1
#
_entry.id   AF-A0A9D4PDC1-F1
#
_cell.length_a   1.000
_cell.length_b   1.000
_cell.length_c   1.000
_cell.angle_alpha   90.00
_cell.angle_beta   90.00
_cell.angle_gamma   90.00
#
_symmetry.space_group_name_H-M   'P 1'
#
loop_
_entity.id
_entity.type
_entity.pdbx_description
1 polymer ?
#
loop_
_entity_poly.entity_id
_entity_poly.type
_entity_poly.pdbx_seq_one_letter_code
_entity_poly.pdbx_strand_id
1 'polypeptide(L)'
;MGLCAVFGCCNLSKTKKRRRFANATLFRLPKVVHNQCDRTRTLSAKRRNLWLARIRRAVLNSDRAEIRVCGAHFASGRPSQLWDETNPDWAPTLLLGYSARHEDRARYDRVKRRRLQKDRADAAAAVELLHRRT
;
A
#
# COMPACT_ATOMS: atom_id res chain seq x y z
N MET A 1 9.95 4.42 2.66
CA MET A 1 8.68 5.12 2.36
C MET A 1 7.57 4.08 2.27
N GLY A 2 6.47 4.23 3.01
CA GLY A 2 5.36 3.28 2.95
C GLY A 2 4.24 3.78 2.03
N LEU A 3 3.67 2.89 1.23
CA LEU A 3 2.42 3.10 0.49
C LEU A 3 1.27 2.40 1.23
N CYS A 4 0.04 2.91 1.07
CA CYS A 4 -1.14 2.16 1.46
C CYS A 4 -1.23 0.82 0.70
N ALA A 5 -1.54 -0.25 1.42
CA ALA A 5 -1.67 -1.60 0.91
C ALA A 5 -3.04 -1.88 0.30
N VAL A 6 -4.03 -1.00 0.46
CA VAL A 6 -5.36 -1.15 -0.15
C VAL A 6 -5.27 -0.98 -1.67
N PHE A 7 -6.01 -1.80 -2.42
CA PHE A 7 -6.01 -1.75 -3.89
C PHE A 7 -6.46 -0.37 -4.40
N GLY A 8 -5.80 0.16 -5.44
CA GLY A 8 -6.09 1.49 -5.99
C GLY A 8 -5.68 2.69 -5.12
N CYS A 9 -5.29 2.48 -3.85
CA CYS A 9 -4.93 3.58 -2.97
C CYS A 9 -3.49 4.06 -3.22
N CYS A 10 -3.36 5.35 -3.54
CA CYS A 10 -2.07 6.00 -3.81
C CYS A 10 -1.54 6.81 -2.62
N ASN A 11 -2.17 6.70 -1.45
CA ASN A 11 -1.76 7.43 -0.25
C ASN A 11 -0.40 6.93 0.26
N LEU A 12 0.45 7.88 0.60
CA LEU A 12 1.83 7.65 1.01
C LEU A 12 2.06 8.21 2.41
N SER A 13 3.10 7.71 3.08
CA SER A 13 3.59 8.34 4.31
C SER A 13 3.97 9.79 4.03
N LYS A 14 3.59 10.70 4.93
CA LYS A 14 3.92 12.13 4.87
C LYS A 14 5.38 12.33 4.43
N THR A 15 5.59 12.88 3.24
CA THR A 15 6.91 13.23 2.72
C THR A 15 6.85 14.64 2.19
N LYS A 16 7.79 15.49 2.60
CA LYS A 16 7.84 16.92 2.26
C LYS A 16 7.88 17.23 0.76
N LYS A 17 8.14 16.23 -0.11
CA LYS A 17 8.46 16.40 -1.54
C LYS A 17 7.35 16.06 -2.54
N ARG A 18 6.17 15.56 -2.14
CA ARG A 18 5.14 15.13 -3.10
C ARG A 18 3.76 15.76 -2.85
N ARG A 19 3.54 16.96 -3.40
CA ARG A 19 2.27 17.70 -3.39
C ARG A 19 1.13 17.06 -4.20
N ARG A 20 1.41 16.01 -4.99
CA ARG A 20 0.44 15.38 -5.91
C ARG A 20 -0.39 14.25 -5.27
N PHE A 21 -0.07 13.82 -4.06
CA PHE A 21 -0.77 12.73 -3.35
C PHE A 21 -1.15 13.20 -1.95
N ALA A 22 -2.33 12.80 -1.46
CA ALA A 22 -2.75 13.15 -0.12
C ALA A 22 -1.78 12.53 0.90
N ASN A 23 -1.20 13.39 1.74
CA ASN A 23 -0.33 12.98 2.83
C ASN A 23 -1.19 12.38 3.93
N ALA A 24 -1.24 11.05 4.04
CA ALA A 24 -2.07 10.37 5.02
C ALA A 24 -1.22 9.75 6.15
N THR A 25 -1.82 9.65 7.33
CA THR A 25 -1.31 8.78 8.41
C THR A 25 -1.44 7.33 7.97
N LEU A 26 -0.35 6.58 8.10
CA LEU A 26 -0.29 5.17 7.72
C LEU A 26 -0.17 4.29 8.96
N PHE A 27 -1.16 3.45 9.19
CA PHE A 27 -1.23 2.50 10.29
C PHE A 27 -0.66 1.15 9.87
N ARG A 28 0.16 0.55 10.73
CA ARG A 28 0.76 -0.77 10.47
C ARG A 28 -0.28 -1.86 10.66
N LEU A 29 -0.10 -2.96 9.93
CA LEU A 29 -0.86 -4.18 10.18
C LEU A 29 -0.74 -4.60 11.67
N PRO A 30 -1.85 -4.90 12.37
CA PRO A 30 -1.82 -5.31 13.77
C PRO A 30 -0.94 -6.54 13.97
N LYS A 31 -0.03 -6.48 14.95
CA LYS A 31 0.79 -7.64 15.34
C LYS A 31 -0.02 -8.59 16.20
N VAL A 32 0.25 -9.89 16.09
CA VAL A 32 -0.26 -10.86 17.07
C VAL A 32 0.56 -10.72 18.34
N VAL A 33 -0.12 -10.56 19.47
CA VAL A 33 0.52 -10.37 20.79
C VAL A 33 0.60 -11.73 21.47
N HIS A 34 1.81 -12.25 21.64
CA HIS A 34 2.04 -13.55 22.27
C HIS A 34 2.38 -13.48 23.76
N ASN A 35 2.85 -12.31 24.24
CA ASN A 35 3.48 -12.15 25.55
C ASN A 35 2.51 -11.57 26.62
N GLN A 36 1.20 -11.71 26.41
CA GLN A 36 0.17 -11.27 27.36
C GLN A 36 -0.70 -12.47 27.77
N CYS A 37 -2.02 -12.35 27.74
CA CYS A 37 -2.94 -13.46 27.97
C CYS A 37 -3.52 -14.02 26.66
N ASP A 38 -4.13 -15.21 26.75
CA ASP A 38 -4.74 -15.90 25.59
C ASP A 38 -5.85 -15.09 24.93
N ARG A 39 -6.59 -14.30 25.71
CA ARG A 39 -7.62 -13.39 25.18
C ARG A 39 -6.99 -12.34 24.27
N THR A 40 -5.91 -11.67 24.69
CA THR A 40 -5.21 -10.68 23.85
C THR A 40 -4.64 -11.33 22.59
N ARG A 41 -4.03 -12.52 22.72
CA ARG A 41 -3.50 -13.27 21.58
C ARG A 41 -4.58 -13.57 20.56
N THR A 42 -5.72 -14.06 21.01
CA THR A 42 -6.87 -14.40 20.17
C THR A 42 -7.43 -13.16 19.46
N LEU A 43 -7.65 -12.06 20.20
CA LEU A 43 -8.17 -10.82 19.63
C LEU A 43 -7.22 -10.20 18.60
N SER A 44 -5.92 -10.16 18.92
CA SER A 44 -4.93 -9.59 18.02
C SER A 44 -4.75 -10.42 16.75
N ALA A 45 -4.80 -11.75 16.86
CA ALA A 45 -4.84 -12.66 15.70
C ALA A 45 -6.10 -12.45 14.85
N LYS A 46 -7.28 -12.41 15.48
CA LYS A 46 -8.57 -12.15 14.79
C LYS A 46 -8.54 -10.82 14.04
N ARG A 47 -8.06 -9.76 14.70
CA ARG A 47 -7.94 -8.43 14.10
C ARG A 47 -6.99 -8.42 12.90
N ARG A 48 -5.82 -9.04 13.05
CA ARG A 48 -4.82 -9.15 11.97
C ARG A 48 -5.39 -9.89 10.77
N ASN A 49 -6.05 -11.03 11.00
CA ASN A 49 -6.66 -11.84 9.94
C ASN A 49 -7.76 -11.06 9.23
N LEU A 50 -8.60 -10.33 9.96
CA LEU A 50 -9.64 -9.50 9.37
C LEU A 50 -9.05 -8.38 8.50
N TRP A 51 -7.98 -7.72 8.94
CA TRP A 51 -7.28 -6.73 8.11
C TRP A 51 -6.75 -7.33 6.81
N LEU A 52 -6.08 -8.48 6.87
CA LEU A 52 -5.56 -9.17 5.68
C LEU A 52 -6.71 -9.56 4.73
N ALA A 53 -7.80 -10.10 5.28
CA ALA A 53 -9.00 -10.46 4.53
C ALA A 53 -9.70 -9.25 3.89
N ARG A 54 -9.57 -8.05 4.46
CA ARG A 54 -10.08 -6.79 3.87
C ARG A 54 -9.12 -6.21 2.83
N ILE A 55 -7.82 -6.38 2.98
CA ILE A 55 -6.88 -5.88 1.97
C ILE A 55 -6.92 -6.74 0.69
N ARG A 56 -7.20 -8.05 0.81
CA ARG A 56 -7.39 -8.99 -0.32
C ARG A 56 -6.30 -8.93 -1.40
N ARG A 57 -5.03 -8.85 -1.01
CA ARG A 57 -3.91 -8.93 -1.95
C ARG A 57 -3.16 -10.24 -1.75
N ALA A 58 -3.23 -11.13 -2.74
CA ALA A 58 -2.56 -12.43 -2.74
C ALA A 58 -1.02 -12.32 -2.60
N VAL A 59 -0.43 -11.22 -3.06
CA VAL A 59 1.03 -10.98 -3.03
C VAL A 59 1.51 -10.43 -1.66
N LEU A 60 0.59 -10.15 -0.73
CA LEU A 60 0.98 -9.73 0.61
C LEU A 60 1.39 -10.95 1.43
N ASN A 61 2.69 -11.19 1.51
CA ASN A 61 3.24 -12.09 2.51
C ASN A 61 2.75 -11.60 3.88
N SER A 62 1.96 -12.43 4.55
CA SER A 62 1.32 -12.13 5.83
C SER A 62 2.31 -11.77 6.93
N ASP A 63 3.60 -12.08 6.75
CA ASP A 63 4.67 -11.79 7.70
C ASP A 63 5.36 -10.43 7.48
N ARG A 64 5.03 -9.70 6.40
CA ARG A 64 5.68 -8.41 6.11
C ARG A 64 5.23 -7.33 7.10
N ALA A 65 6.15 -6.89 7.94
CA ALA A 65 6.00 -5.74 8.86
C ALA A 65 5.77 -4.38 8.15
N GLU A 66 5.83 -4.37 6.82
CA GLU A 66 5.72 -3.19 5.97
C GLU A 66 4.29 -2.89 5.50
N ILE A 67 3.34 -3.81 5.72
CA ILE A 67 1.94 -3.61 5.33
C ILE A 67 1.36 -2.45 6.14
N ARG A 68 0.86 -1.45 5.42
CA ARG A 68 0.29 -0.23 5.99
C ARG A 68 -1.03 0.15 5.32
N VAL A 69 -1.95 0.69 6.09
CA VAL A 69 -3.25 1.18 5.61
C VAL A 69 -3.42 2.65 6.03
N CYS A 70 -3.86 3.51 5.12
CA CYS A 70 -4.08 4.91 5.45
C CYS A 70 -5.40 5.16 6.17
N GLY A 71 -5.46 6.27 6.91
CA GLY A 71 -6.66 6.70 7.64
C GLY A 71 -7.95 6.76 6.83
N ALA A 72 -7.89 7.03 5.52
CA ALA A 72 -9.06 7.12 4.64
C ALA A 72 -9.91 5.82 4.57
N HIS A 73 -9.39 4.69 5.05
CA HIS A 73 -10.11 3.41 5.08
C HIS A 73 -10.87 3.16 6.40
N PHE A 74 -10.84 4.13 7.31
CA PHE A 74 -11.51 4.13 8.62
C PHE A 74 -12.43 5.35 8.69
N ALA A 75 -13.63 5.19 9.26
CA ALA A 75 -14.61 6.26 9.46
C ALA A 75 -14.05 7.40 10.33
N SER A 76 -13.36 7.09 11.43
CA SER A 76 -12.69 8.09 12.27
C SER A 76 -11.30 8.51 11.79
N GLY A 77 -10.86 8.01 10.63
CA GLY A 77 -9.51 8.26 10.10
C GLY A 77 -8.39 7.46 10.78
N ARG A 78 -8.72 6.57 11.71
CA ARG A 78 -7.77 5.70 12.43
C ARG A 78 -8.43 4.41 12.90
N PRO A 79 -7.65 3.34 13.13
CA PRO A 79 -8.19 2.12 13.72
C PRO A 79 -8.56 2.29 15.20
N SER A 80 -9.64 1.61 15.63
CA SER A 80 -10.10 1.60 17.03
C SER A 80 -9.19 0.77 17.96
N GLN A 81 -9.52 0.66 19.25
CA GLN A 81 -8.74 -0.15 20.17
C GLN A 81 -8.91 -1.65 19.90
N LEU A 82 -7.99 -2.47 20.45
CA LEU A 82 -8.03 -3.93 20.23
C LEU A 82 -9.31 -4.58 20.79
N TRP A 83 -9.80 -4.08 21.91
CA TRP A 83 -10.93 -4.64 22.65
C TRP A 83 -12.30 -4.21 22.08
N ASP A 84 -12.32 -3.19 21.22
CA ASP A 84 -13.53 -2.63 20.63
C ASP A 84 -13.92 -3.38 19.35
N GLU A 85 -14.14 -4.69 19.44
CA GLU A 85 -14.38 -5.57 18.27
C GLU A 85 -15.58 -5.16 17.41
N THR A 86 -16.60 -4.56 18.02
CA THR A 86 -17.83 -4.12 17.37
C THR A 86 -17.70 -2.77 16.66
N ASN A 87 -16.59 -2.05 16.89
CA ASN A 87 -16.39 -0.75 16.28
C ASN A 87 -16.15 -0.88 14.77
N PRO A 88 -16.81 -0.07 13.92
CA PRO A 88 -16.60 -0.11 12.47
C PRO A 88 -15.16 0.17 12.04
N ASP A 89 -14.38 0.85 12.89
CA ASP A 89 -12.95 1.14 12.69
C ASP A 89 -12.02 0.07 13.25
N TRP A 90 -12.54 -1.07 13.73
CA TRP A 90 -11.72 -2.17 14.21
C TRP A 90 -10.87 -2.76 13.07
N ALA A 91 -11.39 -2.73 11.85
CA ALA A 91 -10.71 -3.08 10.60
C ALA A 91 -11.04 -2.07 9.49
N PRO A 92 -10.21 -1.99 8.43
CA PRO A 92 -10.53 -1.11 7.31
C PRO A 92 -11.82 -1.58 6.61
N THR A 93 -12.77 -0.67 6.49
CA THR A 93 -14.12 -0.93 5.95
C THR A 93 -14.41 -0.10 4.70
N LEU A 94 -13.79 1.08 4.57
CA LEU A 94 -14.08 2.04 3.51
C LEU A 94 -13.10 1.95 2.34
N LEU A 95 -13.57 2.29 1.13
CA LEU A 95 -12.74 2.49 -0.07
C LEU A 95 -11.77 1.33 -0.38
N LEU A 96 -12.23 0.09 -0.22
CA LEU A 96 -11.38 -1.11 -0.33
C LEU A 96 -11.02 -1.50 -1.78
N GLY A 97 -11.55 -0.78 -2.77
CA GLY A 97 -11.21 -0.96 -4.19
C GLY A 97 -11.77 -2.23 -4.83
N TYR A 98 -12.77 -2.87 -4.22
CA TYR A 98 -13.39 -4.09 -4.74
C TYR A 98 -14.30 -3.86 -5.96
N SER A 99 -14.76 -2.63 -6.18
CA SER A 99 -15.80 -2.30 -7.15
C SER A 99 -15.31 -2.01 -8.57
N ALA A 100 -14.03 -2.22 -8.89
CA ALA A 100 -13.57 -2.08 -10.27
C ALA A 100 -12.48 -3.09 -10.60
N ARG A 101 -12.71 -3.91 -11.65
CA ARG A 101 -11.63 -4.47 -12.47
C ARG A 101 -10.83 -3.29 -13.01
N HIS A 102 -9.82 -2.87 -12.25
CA HIS A 102 -9.04 -1.70 -12.59
C HIS A 102 -7.95 -2.14 -13.58
N GLU A 103 -8.28 -2.14 -14.87
CA GLU A 103 -7.27 -1.96 -15.91
C GLU A 103 -6.62 -0.59 -15.65
N ASP A 104 -5.55 -0.58 -14.87
CA ASP A 104 -4.82 0.63 -14.49
C ASP A 104 -4.01 1.11 -15.70
N ARG A 105 -4.75 1.63 -16.70
CA ARG A 105 -4.22 2.13 -17.97
C ARG A 105 -3.18 3.22 -17.73
N ALA A 106 -3.38 4.03 -16.68
CA ALA A 106 -2.38 5.00 -16.21
C ALA A 106 -1.09 4.35 -15.69
N ARG A 107 -1.13 3.19 -15.03
CA ARG A 107 0.08 2.41 -14.70
C ARG A 107 0.73 1.82 -15.95
N TYR A 108 -0.05 1.22 -16.84
CA TYR A 108 0.43 0.67 -18.12
C TYR A 108 1.15 1.75 -18.95
N ASP A 109 0.52 2.90 -19.15
CA ASP A 109 1.06 4.03 -19.92
C ASP A 109 2.34 4.60 -19.29
N ARG A 110 2.42 4.64 -17.95
CA ARG A 110 3.64 5.07 -17.25
C ARG A 110 4.79 4.08 -17.45
N VAL A 111 4.52 2.78 -17.38
CA VAL A 111 5.55 1.74 -17.62
C VAL A 111 6.02 1.79 -19.07
N LYS A 112 5.07 1.88 -20.02
CA LYS A 112 5.37 2.02 -21.46
C LYS A 112 6.24 3.24 -21.74
N ARG A 113 5.90 4.40 -21.17
CA ARG A 113 6.67 5.64 -21.34
C ARG A 113 8.09 5.56 -20.80
N ARG A 114 8.29 4.91 -19.64
CA ARG A 114 9.63 4.69 -19.07
C ARG A 114 10.48 3.79 -19.96
N ARG A 115 9.88 2.74 -20.52
CA ARG A 115 10.57 1.83 -21.43
C ARG A 115 11.06 2.58 -22.67
N LEU A 116 10.15 3.33 -23.31
CA LEU A 116 10.50 4.18 -24.46
C LEU A 116 11.59 5.22 -24.15
N GLN A 117 11.56 5.84 -22.97
CA GLN A 117 12.61 6.79 -22.56
C GLN A 117 13.96 6.10 -22.40
N LYS A 118 13.99 4.91 -21.81
CA LYS A 118 15.22 4.13 -21.67
C LYS A 118 15.75 3.71 -23.04
N ASP A 119 14.91 3.16 -23.90
CA ASP A 119 15.30 2.72 -25.24
C ASP A 119 15.87 3.90 -26.07
N ARG A 120 15.28 5.10 -25.94
CA ARG A 120 15.80 6.32 -26.59
C ARG A 120 17.14 6.78 -26.01
N ALA A 121 17.34 6.66 -24.69
CA ALA A 121 18.60 7.01 -24.06
C ALA A 121 19.72 6.04 -24.43
N ASP A 122 19.42 4.73 -24.46
CA ASP A 122 20.34 3.68 -24.87
C ASP A 122 20.75 3.85 -26.35
N ALA A 123 19.78 4.19 -27.22
CA ALA A 123 20.05 4.50 -28.62
C ALA A 123 20.92 5.76 -28.79
N ALA A 124 20.64 6.84 -28.04
CA ALA A 124 21.44 8.06 -28.08
C ALA A 124 22.88 7.82 -27.62
N ALA A 125 23.07 7.03 -26.55
CA ALA A 125 24.40 6.66 -26.06
C ALA A 125 25.18 5.81 -27.07
N ALA A 126 24.51 4.89 -27.78
CA ALA A 126 25.12 4.10 -28.84
C ALA A 126 25.58 4.98 -30.02
N VAL A 127 24.75 5.94 -30.43
CA VAL A 127 25.10 6.92 -31.48
C VAL A 127 26.29 7.79 -31.06
N GLU A 128 26.31 8.24 -29.81
CA GLU A 128 27.42 9.04 -29.28
C GLU A 128 28.74 8.26 -29.23
N LEU A 129 28.70 6.97 -28.87
CA LEU A 129 29.86 6.09 -28.87
C LEU A 129 30.43 5.87 -30.28
N LEU A 130 29.56 5.80 -31.30
CA LEU A 130 29.97 5.68 -32.70
C LEU A 130 30.65 6.96 -33.20
N HIS A 131 30.12 8.14 -32.86
CA HIS A 131 30.73 9.43 -33.23
C HIS A 131 32.07 9.70 -32.53
N ARG A 132 32.33 9.10 -31.37
CA ARG A 132 33.62 9.21 -30.67
C ARG A 132 34.69 8.24 -31.22
N ARG A 133 34.33 7.32 -32.10
CA ARG A 133 35.22 6.32 -32.70
C ARG A 133 35.69 6.67 -34.12
N THR A 134 35.15 7.74 -34.70
CA THR A 134 35.58 8.38 -35.95
C THR A 134 36.44 9.59 -35.65
#